data_AF-A0A7G9RXI5-F1
#
_entry.id   AF-A0A7G9RXI5-F1
#
_cell.length_a   1.000
_cell.length_b   1.000
_cell.length_c   1.000
_cell.angle_alpha   90.00
_cell.angle_beta   90.00
_cell.angle_gamma   90.00
#
_symmetry.space_group_name_H-M   'P 1'
#
loop_
_entity.id
_entity.type
_entity.pdbx_description
1 polymer ?
#
loop_
_entity_poly.entity_id
_entity_poly.type
_entity_poly.pdbx_seq_one_letter_code
_entity_poly.pdbx_strand_id
1 'polypeptide(L)'
;MTQPELSDSEIGPQVGGLDAININYLNDFNYVAMGHIHRPQKLRKETIRYGGSPLKYSFSEAKDHKSMPYITLDEKEISIELLPLIPKRDVRIIKGPFNALIEHAQYSEDFIQAVLEDEETIYDPKSKLKEFYPNIISIQYHNLSSSDNVRLQEATEVLNLSPTDQFENFFKHQNQREFSDSEKKLLESIMEEINHKTN
;
A
#
# COMPACT_ATOMS: atom_id res chain seq x y z
N MET A 1 -7.24 -22.32 3.81
CA MET A 1 -8.41 -21.49 3.43
C MET A 1 -7.94 -20.56 2.33
N THR A 2 -8.72 -20.34 1.27
CA THR A 2 -8.34 -19.37 0.24
C THR A 2 -8.80 -18.01 0.74
N GLN A 3 -7.86 -17.16 1.15
CA GLN A 3 -8.17 -15.79 1.57
C GLN A 3 -8.37 -14.91 0.32
N PRO A 4 -9.22 -13.88 0.40
CA PRO A 4 -9.38 -12.92 -0.68
C PRO A 4 -8.12 -12.08 -0.87
N GLU A 5 -7.81 -11.73 -2.12
CA GLU A 5 -6.75 -10.77 -2.45
C GLU A 5 -7.25 -9.34 -2.28
N LEU A 6 -6.62 -8.60 -1.36
CA LEU A 6 -7.01 -7.23 -0.99
C LEU A 6 -6.15 -6.17 -1.69
N SER A 7 -6.76 -5.06 -2.10
CA SER A 7 -6.08 -3.86 -2.60
C SER A 7 -5.81 -2.85 -1.49
N ASP A 8 -4.86 -1.95 -1.72
CA ASP A 8 -4.51 -0.91 -0.74
C ASP A 8 -5.64 0.11 -0.49
N SER A 9 -6.69 0.09 -1.32
CA SER A 9 -7.85 0.97 -1.14
C SER A 9 -8.90 0.40 -0.18
N GLU A 10 -8.75 -0.86 0.23
CA GLU A 10 -9.64 -1.49 1.20
C GLU A 10 -9.09 -1.27 2.62
N ILE A 11 -9.93 -0.72 3.49
CA ILE A 11 -9.58 -0.45 4.89
C ILE A 11 -10.24 -1.52 5.76
N GLY A 12 -9.42 -2.26 6.51
CA GLY A 12 -9.83 -3.11 7.64
C GLY A 12 -11.15 -3.87 7.42
N PRO A 13 -11.15 -5.06 6.80
CA PRO A 13 -12.38 -5.81 6.48
C PRO A 13 -13.16 -6.33 7.70
N GLN A 14 -12.84 -5.84 8.90
CA GLN A 14 -13.53 -6.16 10.14
C GLN A 14 -14.87 -5.41 10.21
N VAL A 15 -15.93 -6.09 9.79
CA VAL A 15 -17.27 -5.71 10.21
C VAL A 15 -17.53 -6.37 11.57
N GLY A 16 -17.46 -5.59 12.65
CA GLY A 16 -17.90 -6.02 13.99
C GLY A 16 -17.02 -7.04 14.72
N GLY A 17 -15.71 -7.09 14.43
CA GLY A 17 -14.74 -7.94 15.15
C GLY A 17 -14.66 -9.40 14.69
N LEU A 18 -15.29 -9.75 13.57
CA LEU A 18 -15.11 -11.04 12.89
C LEU A 18 -14.16 -10.87 11.70
N ASP A 19 -12.98 -11.50 11.78
CA ASP A 19 -11.91 -11.36 10.77
C ASP A 19 -12.18 -12.12 9.45
N ALA A 20 -13.07 -13.14 9.46
CA ALA A 20 -13.46 -13.88 8.26
C ALA A 20 -14.69 -14.76 8.49
N ILE A 21 -15.54 -14.90 7.46
CA ILE A 21 -16.61 -15.90 7.42
C ILE A 21 -16.10 -17.19 6.77
N ASN A 22 -16.35 -18.34 7.38
CA ASN A 22 -16.05 -19.61 6.75
C ASN A 22 -16.95 -19.82 5.53
N ILE A 23 -16.35 -19.83 4.34
CA ILE A 23 -17.06 -20.01 3.07
C ILE A 23 -17.85 -21.31 2.96
N ASN A 24 -17.59 -22.32 3.80
CA ASN A 24 -18.39 -23.54 3.81
C ASN A 24 -19.87 -23.30 4.17
N TYR A 25 -20.17 -22.21 4.88
CA TYR A 25 -21.56 -21.81 5.17
C TYR A 25 -22.30 -21.27 3.94
N LEU A 26 -21.61 -21.04 2.83
CA LEU A 26 -22.17 -20.50 1.60
C LEU A 26 -22.48 -21.58 0.55
N ASN A 27 -22.29 -22.85 0.88
CA ASN A 27 -22.37 -23.96 -0.07
C ASN A 27 -23.78 -24.30 -0.55
N ASP A 28 -24.81 -23.92 0.21
CA ASP A 28 -26.21 -24.28 -0.08
C ASP A 28 -26.88 -23.32 -1.07
N PHE A 29 -26.19 -22.26 -1.47
CA PHE A 29 -26.69 -21.28 -2.43
C PHE A 29 -26.27 -21.61 -3.86
N ASN A 30 -27.19 -21.40 -4.79
CA ASN A 30 -26.96 -21.49 -6.23
C ASN A 30 -25.85 -20.53 -6.68
N TYR A 31 -25.90 -19.29 -6.23
CA TYR A 31 -24.89 -18.27 -6.46
C TYR A 31 -24.80 -17.33 -5.25
N VAL A 32 -23.58 -16.89 -4.93
CA VAL A 32 -23.30 -15.94 -3.86
C VAL A 32 -22.53 -14.76 -4.42
N ALA A 33 -23.25 -13.63 -4.52
CA ALA A 33 -22.68 -12.34 -4.89
C ALA A 33 -22.05 -11.69 -3.63
N MET A 34 -20.73 -11.55 -3.64
CA MET A 34 -19.98 -10.89 -2.57
C MET A 34 -19.49 -9.51 -3.02
N GLY A 35 -19.32 -8.60 -2.05
CA GLY A 35 -18.82 -7.23 -2.27
C GLY A 35 -17.66 -6.90 -1.35
N HIS A 36 -17.40 -5.61 -1.12
CA HIS A 36 -16.32 -5.07 -0.28
C HIS A 36 -14.90 -5.17 -0.87
N ILE A 37 -14.56 -6.25 -1.57
CA ILE A 37 -13.25 -6.42 -2.20
C ILE A 37 -13.26 -5.86 -3.62
N HIS A 38 -12.27 -5.05 -3.99
CA HIS A 38 -12.23 -4.37 -5.28
C HIS A 38 -11.68 -5.23 -6.41
N ARG A 39 -10.94 -6.31 -6.10
CA ARG A 39 -10.48 -7.29 -7.09
C ARG A 39 -11.59 -8.29 -7.42
N PRO A 40 -12.05 -8.35 -8.69
CA PRO A 40 -12.98 -9.40 -9.11
C PRO A 40 -12.29 -10.76 -8.97
N GLN A 41 -12.87 -11.65 -8.16
CA GLN A 41 -12.27 -12.95 -7.87
C GLN A 41 -13.32 -13.95 -7.40
N LYS A 42 -13.06 -15.23 -7.65
CA LYS A 42 -13.86 -16.32 -7.10
C LYS A 42 -13.22 -16.86 -5.83
N LEU A 43 -14.04 -17.36 -4.91
CA LEU A 43 -13.56 -18.08 -3.74
C LEU A 43 -14.00 -19.53 -3.80
N ARG A 44 -13.04 -20.45 -3.99
CA ARG A 44 -13.20 -21.92 -4.07
C ARG A 44 -14.11 -22.44 -5.19
N LYS A 45 -15.33 -21.92 -5.33
CA LYS A 45 -16.33 -22.27 -6.33
C LYS A 45 -16.54 -21.11 -7.30
N GLU A 46 -16.91 -21.43 -8.54
CA GLU A 46 -17.20 -20.40 -9.56
C GLU A 46 -18.38 -19.51 -9.18
N THR A 47 -19.32 -20.05 -8.42
CA THR A 47 -20.57 -19.42 -8.00
C THR A 47 -20.45 -18.56 -6.75
N ILE A 48 -19.29 -18.50 -6.10
CA ILE A 48 -19.05 -17.62 -4.94
C ILE A 48 -18.00 -16.60 -5.35
N ARG A 49 -18.42 -15.37 -5.64
CA ARG A 49 -17.55 -14.36 -6.27
C ARG A 49 -17.66 -12.99 -5.63
N TYR A 50 -16.51 -12.32 -5.50
CA TYR A 50 -16.48 -10.87 -5.41
C TYR A 50 -16.65 -10.29 -6.81
N GLY A 51 -17.63 -9.40 -6.96
CA GLY A 51 -17.83 -8.65 -8.21
C GLY A 51 -16.68 -7.67 -8.51
N GLY A 52 -15.93 -7.28 -7.49
CA GLY A 52 -14.91 -6.24 -7.61
C GLY A 52 -15.53 -4.84 -7.73
N SER A 53 -14.65 -3.84 -7.81
CA SER A 53 -15.02 -2.48 -8.17
C SER A 53 -15.15 -2.36 -9.70
N PRO A 54 -15.98 -1.42 -10.19
CA PRO A 54 -16.10 -1.18 -11.63
C PRO A 54 -14.86 -0.49 -12.24
N LEU A 55 -14.10 0.24 -11.42
CA LEU A 55 -12.88 0.97 -11.81
C LEU A 55 -11.75 0.67 -10.81
N LYS A 56 -10.50 0.88 -11.23
CA LYS A 56 -9.34 0.77 -10.35
C LYS A 56 -9.28 1.97 -9.40
N TYR A 57 -9.21 1.72 -8.09
CA TYR A 57 -9.15 2.78 -7.07
C TYR A 57 -7.77 2.96 -6.43
N SER A 58 -6.89 1.96 -6.57
CA SER A 58 -5.49 2.01 -6.16
C SER A 58 -4.54 1.61 -7.29
N PHE A 59 -3.30 2.07 -7.23
CA PHE A 59 -2.22 1.59 -8.11
C PHE A 59 -1.91 0.11 -7.93
N SER A 60 -2.19 -0.46 -6.74
CA SER A 60 -2.10 -1.92 -6.53
C SER A 60 -3.06 -2.72 -7.43
N GLU A 61 -4.10 -2.08 -7.98
CA GLU A 61 -5.07 -2.68 -8.92
C GLU A 61 -4.66 -2.46 -10.39
N ALA A 62 -3.49 -1.86 -10.67
CA ALA A 62 -3.06 -1.53 -12.04
C ALA A 62 -3.04 -2.73 -12.99
N LYS A 63 -2.82 -3.94 -12.47
CA LYS A 63 -2.79 -5.20 -13.23
C LYS A 63 -4.14 -5.93 -13.24
N ASP A 64 -5.13 -5.44 -12.51
CA ASP A 64 -6.44 -6.08 -12.42
C ASP A 64 -7.23 -5.90 -13.71
N HIS A 65 -8.00 -6.94 -14.05
CA HIS A 65 -8.99 -6.90 -15.13
C HIS A 65 -10.37 -6.73 -14.51
N LYS A 66 -10.94 -5.53 -14.59
CA LYS A 66 -12.28 -5.26 -14.07
C LYS A 66 -13.32 -5.96 -14.95
N SER A 67 -14.29 -6.61 -14.32
CA SER A 67 -15.36 -7.33 -15.01
C SER A 67 -16.64 -7.32 -14.20
N MET A 68 -17.75 -7.56 -14.86
CA MET A 68 -19.06 -7.73 -14.26
C MET A 68 -19.55 -9.16 -14.53
N PRO A 69 -19.83 -9.96 -13.48
CA PRO A 69 -20.48 -11.26 -13.67
C PRO A 69 -21.89 -11.11 -14.23
N TYR A 70 -22.12 -11.60 -15.43
CA TYR A 70 -23.43 -11.80 -16.03
C TYR A 70 -23.88 -13.23 -15.76
N ILE A 71 -24.92 -13.37 -14.94
CA ILE A 71 -25.36 -14.65 -14.40
C ILE A 71 -26.70 -15.00 -15.02
N THR A 72 -26.78 -16.16 -15.67
CA THR A 72 -28.04 -16.73 -16.12
C THR A 72 -28.40 -17.87 -15.20
N LEU A 73 -29.58 -17.79 -14.59
CA LEU A 73 -30.15 -18.86 -13.77
C LEU A 73 -31.33 -19.48 -14.51
N ASP A 74 -31.26 -20.78 -14.75
CA ASP A 74 -32.36 -21.61 -15.22
C ASP A 74 -32.71 -22.65 -14.14
N GLU A 75 -33.79 -23.43 -14.31
CA GLU A 75 -34.30 -24.38 -13.32
C GLU A 75 -33.26 -25.42 -12.84
N LYS A 76 -32.22 -25.69 -13.65
CA LYS A 76 -31.20 -26.72 -13.36
C LYS A 76 -29.75 -26.26 -13.57
N GLU A 77 -29.53 -25.13 -14.22
CA GLU A 77 -28.19 -24.71 -14.64
C GLU A 77 -27.92 -23.25 -14.30
N ILE A 78 -26.66 -22.96 -13.98
CA ILE A 78 -26.15 -21.62 -13.74
C ILE A 78 -24.98 -21.41 -14.69
N SER A 79 -25.06 -20.37 -15.51
CA SER A 79 -23.95 -19.91 -16.32
C SER A 79 -23.48 -18.54 -15.84
N ILE A 80 -22.16 -18.34 -15.88
CA ILE A 80 -21.52 -17.10 -15.46
C ILE A 80 -20.60 -16.68 -16.59
N GLU A 81 -20.87 -15.51 -17.15
CA GLU A 81 -20.00 -14.83 -18.10
C GLU A 81 -19.38 -13.60 -17.43
N LEU A 82 -18.09 -13.35 -17.67
CA LEU A 82 -17.41 -12.17 -17.13
C LEU A 82 -17.32 -11.11 -18.23
N LEU A 83 -18.23 -10.14 -18.17
CA LEU A 83 -18.24 -9.03 -19.11
C LEU A 83 -17.11 -8.04 -18.75
N PRO A 84 -16.14 -7.77 -19.63
CA PRO A 84 -15.04 -6.86 -19.32
C PRO A 84 -15.55 -5.43 -19.15
N LEU A 85 -15.05 -4.73 -18.12
CA LEU A 85 -15.31 -3.32 -17.90
C LEU A 85 -14.13 -2.50 -18.41
N ILE A 86 -14.36 -1.70 -19.44
CA ILE A 86 -13.33 -0.88 -20.09
C ILE A 86 -13.47 0.57 -19.57
N PRO A 87 -12.52 1.07 -18.78
CA PRO A 87 -12.60 2.43 -18.27
C PRO A 87 -12.25 3.43 -19.37
N LYS A 88 -12.74 4.68 -19.24
CA LYS A 88 -12.33 5.78 -20.12
C LYS A 88 -10.83 6.12 -19.95
N ARG A 89 -10.31 5.98 -18.73
CA ARG A 89 -8.92 6.19 -18.33
C ARG A 89 -8.51 5.07 -17.41
N ASP A 90 -7.45 4.37 -17.75
CA ASP A 90 -6.94 3.29 -16.94
C ASP A 90 -5.99 3.82 -15.85
N VAL A 91 -5.67 2.98 -14.87
CA VAL A 91 -4.64 3.23 -13.86
C VAL A 91 -3.40 2.41 -14.24
N ARG A 92 -2.28 3.10 -14.49
CA ARG A 92 -1.01 2.47 -14.92
C ARG A 92 0.15 2.90 -14.04
N ILE A 93 1.08 1.96 -13.87
CA ILE A 93 2.38 2.23 -13.25
C ILE A 93 3.43 2.16 -14.35
N ILE A 94 4.17 3.24 -14.55
CA ILE A 94 5.38 3.27 -15.38
C ILE A 94 6.60 3.23 -14.47
N LYS A 95 7.60 2.45 -14.83
CA LYS A 95 8.79 2.24 -14.00
C LYS A 95 10.05 2.23 -14.85
N GLY A 96 11.09 2.93 -14.40
CA GLY A 96 12.39 3.00 -15.06
C GLY A 96 13.14 4.30 -14.78
N PRO A 97 14.37 4.46 -15.32
CA PRO A 97 15.09 5.72 -15.29
C PRO A 97 14.31 6.83 -16.00
N PHE A 98 14.36 8.06 -15.48
CA PHE A 98 13.58 9.19 -15.97
C PHE A 98 13.76 9.42 -17.49
N ASN A 99 14.99 9.39 -17.98
CA ASN A 99 15.27 9.60 -19.40
C ASN A 99 14.65 8.51 -20.29
N ALA A 100 14.67 7.26 -19.85
CA ALA A 100 14.08 6.15 -20.60
C ALA A 100 12.55 6.28 -20.64
N LEU A 101 11.93 6.74 -19.54
CA LEU A 101 10.49 6.98 -19.48
C LEU A 101 10.05 8.11 -20.41
N ILE A 102 10.85 9.18 -20.54
CA ILE A 102 10.57 10.28 -21.47
C ILE A 102 10.78 9.85 -22.92
N GLU A 103 11.86 9.14 -23.21
CA GLU A 103 12.19 8.68 -24.57
C GLU A 103 11.10 7.77 -25.16
N HIS A 104 10.54 6.89 -24.34
CA HIS A 104 9.49 5.95 -24.76
C HIS A 104 8.08 6.44 -24.42
N ALA A 105 7.93 7.70 -24.00
CA ALA A 105 6.65 8.24 -23.59
C ALA A 105 5.67 8.28 -24.78
N GLN A 106 4.46 7.79 -24.53
CA GLN A 106 3.34 7.91 -25.46
C GLN A 106 2.24 8.71 -24.78
N TYR A 107 1.68 9.70 -25.49
CA TYR A 107 0.62 10.53 -24.95
C TYR A 107 -0.56 9.67 -24.50
N SER A 108 -1.00 9.86 -23.26
CA SER A 108 -2.15 9.14 -22.70
C SER A 108 -2.78 9.92 -21.57
N GLU A 109 -4.11 9.92 -21.55
CA GLU A 109 -4.89 10.51 -20.45
C GLU A 109 -5.08 9.56 -19.26
N ASP A 110 -4.44 8.41 -19.22
CA ASP A 110 -4.55 7.49 -18.09
C ASP A 110 -3.99 8.09 -16.80
N PHE A 111 -4.44 7.54 -15.67
CA PHE A 111 -3.92 7.89 -14.37
C PHE A 111 -2.58 7.18 -14.14
N ILE A 112 -1.51 7.95 -14.10
CA ILE A 112 -0.15 7.41 -14.04
C ILE A 112 0.45 7.58 -12.63
N GLN A 113 1.08 6.52 -12.14
CA GLN A 113 2.15 6.59 -11.15
C GLN A 113 3.47 6.31 -11.86
N ALA A 114 4.43 7.21 -11.72
CA ALA A 114 5.80 6.98 -12.19
C ALA A 114 6.68 6.52 -11.02
N VAL A 115 7.38 5.41 -11.20
CA VAL A 115 8.38 4.88 -10.27
C VAL A 115 9.75 5.07 -10.93
N LEU A 116 10.46 6.10 -10.49
CA LEU A 116 11.78 6.47 -10.99
C LEU A 116 12.85 5.61 -10.34
N GLU A 117 13.74 5.05 -11.16
CA GLU A 117 14.86 4.22 -10.70
C GLU A 117 16.19 5.00 -10.66
N ASP A 118 16.14 6.30 -10.91
CA ASP A 118 17.31 7.18 -10.83
C ASP A 118 17.89 7.20 -9.40
N GLU A 119 19.22 7.21 -9.31
CA GLU A 119 19.95 7.28 -8.03
C GLU A 119 19.88 8.68 -7.41
N GLU A 120 19.76 9.72 -8.26
CA GLU A 120 19.65 11.11 -7.86
C GLU A 120 18.23 11.65 -8.07
N THR A 121 17.85 12.63 -7.26
CA THR A 121 16.59 13.35 -7.46
C THR A 121 16.62 14.16 -8.75
N ILE A 122 15.62 13.95 -9.61
CA ILE A 122 15.44 14.72 -10.83
C ILE A 122 14.75 16.04 -10.48
N TYR A 123 15.19 17.14 -11.08
CA TYR A 123 14.50 18.42 -10.96
C TYR A 123 13.18 18.41 -11.75
N ASP A 124 12.09 18.67 -11.04
CA ASP A 124 10.72 18.79 -11.55
C ASP A 124 10.30 17.70 -12.59
N PRO A 125 10.40 16.40 -12.25
CA PRO A 125 10.05 15.32 -13.17
C PRO A 125 8.55 15.32 -13.51
N LYS A 126 7.72 15.86 -12.62
CA LYS A 126 6.26 15.92 -12.82
C LYS A 126 5.88 16.83 -13.97
N SER A 127 6.48 18.01 -14.08
CA SER A 127 6.16 18.92 -15.18
C SER A 127 6.56 18.34 -16.54
N LYS A 128 7.73 17.70 -16.63
CA LYS A 128 8.18 17.04 -17.87
C LYS A 128 7.30 15.85 -18.26
N LEU A 129 6.95 14.98 -17.29
CA LEU A 129 6.07 13.84 -17.56
C LEU A 129 4.63 14.26 -17.89
N LYS A 130 4.16 15.41 -17.39
CA LYS A 130 2.82 15.94 -17.70
C LYS A 130 2.63 16.26 -19.18
N GLU A 131 3.69 16.53 -19.93
CA GLU A 131 3.62 16.75 -21.39
C GLU A 131 3.09 15.51 -22.12
N PHE A 132 3.35 14.31 -21.59
CA PHE A 132 2.90 13.04 -22.15
C PHE A 132 1.74 12.42 -21.36
N TYR A 133 1.70 12.66 -20.05
CA TYR A 133 0.76 12.08 -19.10
C TYR A 133 0.06 13.19 -18.31
N PRO A 134 -0.91 13.91 -18.91
CA PRO A 134 -1.58 15.04 -18.26
C PRO A 134 -2.22 14.68 -16.90
N ASN A 135 -2.62 13.42 -16.72
CA ASN A 135 -3.23 12.91 -15.49
C ASN A 135 -2.26 12.13 -14.59
N ILE A 136 -0.95 12.44 -14.63
CA ILE A 136 0.01 11.87 -13.68
C ILE A 136 -0.32 12.29 -12.23
N ILE A 137 -0.60 11.30 -11.40
CA ILE A 137 -1.01 11.50 -10.01
C ILE A 137 0.20 11.57 -9.10
N SER A 138 1.09 10.57 -9.20
CA SER A 138 2.19 10.34 -8.25
C SER A 138 3.51 10.07 -8.93
N ILE A 139 4.60 10.49 -8.29
CA ILE A 139 5.98 10.12 -8.62
C ILE A 139 6.62 9.55 -7.37
N GLN A 140 7.28 8.40 -7.50
CA GLN A 140 8.00 7.73 -6.43
C GLN A 140 9.41 7.41 -6.91
N TYR A 141 10.38 7.38 -5.98
CA TYR A 141 11.74 6.94 -6.28
C TYR A 141 11.98 5.57 -5.66
N HIS A 142 12.37 4.61 -6.48
CA HIS A 142 12.62 3.24 -6.04
C HIS A 142 13.81 3.16 -5.09
N ASN A 143 14.89 3.89 -5.39
CA ASN A 143 16.16 3.76 -4.68
C ASN A 143 16.31 4.76 -3.52
N LEU A 144 15.63 5.91 -3.59
CA LEU A 144 15.66 6.91 -2.51
C LEU A 144 14.68 6.57 -1.37
N SER A 145 13.64 5.77 -1.63
CA SER A 145 12.70 5.29 -0.59
C SER A 145 13.30 4.25 0.37
N SER A 146 14.49 3.73 0.05
CA SER A 146 15.34 2.97 1.00
C SER A 146 15.62 3.78 2.28
N SER A 147 15.70 5.10 2.17
CA SER A 147 15.93 5.99 3.31
C SER A 147 14.71 6.13 4.23
N ASP A 148 13.48 5.92 3.73
CA ASP A 148 12.27 5.94 4.56
C ASP A 148 12.05 4.62 5.29
N ASN A 149 12.46 3.47 4.71
CA ASN A 149 12.51 2.19 5.44
C ASN A 149 13.60 2.18 6.52
N VAL A 150 14.76 2.82 6.25
CA VAL A 150 15.78 3.06 7.29
C VAL A 150 15.21 3.95 8.39
N ARG A 151 14.49 5.03 8.07
CA ARG A 151 13.82 5.88 9.08
C ARG A 151 12.73 5.17 9.88
N LEU A 152 11.96 4.27 9.26
CA LEU A 152 10.94 3.46 9.94
C LEU A 152 11.58 2.40 10.84
N GLN A 153 12.67 1.76 10.42
CA GLN A 153 13.45 0.85 11.25
C GLN A 153 14.15 1.59 12.40
N GLU A 154 14.80 2.73 12.13
CA GLU A 154 15.38 3.62 13.14
C GLU A 154 14.32 4.12 14.12
N ALA A 155 13.13 4.51 13.65
CA ALA A 155 12.02 4.91 14.52
C ALA A 155 11.51 3.75 15.40
N THR A 156 11.46 2.53 14.85
CA THR A 156 11.03 1.33 15.60
C THR A 156 12.09 0.88 16.60
N GLU A 157 13.37 1.01 16.26
CA GLU A 157 14.50 0.78 17.17
C GLU A 157 14.53 1.82 18.28
N VAL A 158 14.37 3.11 17.96
CA VAL A 158 14.28 4.20 18.95
C VAL A 158 13.12 4.00 19.92
N LEU A 159 11.96 3.52 19.46
CA LEU A 159 10.81 3.23 20.33
C LEU A 159 11.03 2.05 21.28
N ASN A 160 11.96 1.14 20.97
CA ASN A 160 12.32 -0.01 21.82
C ASN A 160 13.49 0.28 22.77
N LEU A 161 14.14 1.43 22.62
CA LEU A 161 15.22 1.88 23.51
C LEU A 161 14.66 2.41 24.82
N SER A 162 15.42 2.25 25.90
CA SER A 162 15.09 2.90 27.17
C SER A 162 15.17 4.42 27.01
N PRO A 163 14.44 5.22 27.81
CA PRO A 163 14.51 6.68 27.75
C PRO A 163 15.95 7.23 27.86
N THR A 164 16.82 6.53 28.60
CA THR A 164 18.24 6.86 28.72
C THR A 164 18.98 6.66 27.40
N ASP A 165 18.76 5.52 26.74
CA ASP A 165 19.38 5.20 25.45
C ASP A 165 18.87 6.12 24.32
N GLN A 166 17.58 6.50 24.36
CA GLN A 166 17.02 7.49 23.45
C GLN A 166 17.73 8.84 23.58
N PHE A 167 18.00 9.26 24.83
CA PHE A 167 18.69 10.52 25.10
C PHE A 167 20.18 10.45 24.74
N GLU A 168 20.84 9.31 24.97
CA GLU A 168 22.22 9.05 24.53
C GLU A 168 22.35 9.17 23.01
N ASN A 169 21.45 8.54 22.27
CA ASN A 169 21.41 8.60 20.81
C ASN A 169 21.14 10.02 20.29
N PHE A 170 20.18 10.73 20.90
CA PHE A 170 19.89 12.12 20.55
C PHE A 170 21.11 13.03 20.74
N PHE A 171 21.79 12.91 21.87
CA PHE A 171 22.97 13.70 22.18
C PHE A 171 24.12 13.43 21.21
N LYS A 172 24.36 12.16 20.87
CA LYS A 172 25.39 11.74 19.91
C LYS A 172 25.12 12.32 18.52
N HIS A 173 23.87 12.26 18.07
CA HIS A 173 23.48 12.82 16.79
C HIS A 173 23.62 14.34 16.74
N GLN A 174 23.22 15.04 17.81
CA GLN A 174 23.27 16.51 17.87
C GLN A 174 24.70 17.06 18.03
N ASN A 175 25.52 16.41 18.86
CA ASN A 175 26.83 16.94 19.25
C ASN A 175 28.01 16.24 18.56
N GLN A 176 27.74 15.20 17.75
CA GLN A 176 28.74 14.38 17.06
C GLN A 176 29.81 13.79 18.01
N ARG A 177 29.45 13.58 19.27
CA ARG A 177 30.31 13.00 20.31
C ARG A 177 29.50 12.17 21.29
N GLU A 178 30.17 11.24 21.97
CA GLU A 178 29.55 10.46 23.04
C GLU A 178 29.55 11.22 24.37
N PHE A 179 28.73 10.74 25.30
CA PHE A 179 28.73 11.20 26.68
C PHE A 179 30.09 10.93 27.33
N SER A 180 30.56 11.89 28.13
CA SER A 180 31.64 11.62 29.09
C SER A 180 31.09 10.85 30.30
N ASP A 181 31.96 10.15 31.03
CA ASP A 181 31.59 9.38 32.23
C ASP A 181 30.86 10.24 33.29
N SER A 182 31.20 11.52 33.39
CA SER A 182 30.53 12.47 34.28
C SER A 182 29.13 12.86 33.81
N GLU A 183 28.94 13.02 32.50
CA GLU A 183 27.64 13.38 31.93
C GLU A 183 26.68 12.18 31.95
N LYS A 184 27.19 10.95 31.78
CA LYS A 184 26.40 9.72 31.88
C LYS A 184 25.84 9.50 33.28
N LYS A 185 26.68 9.67 34.31
CA LYS A 185 26.24 9.61 35.72
C LYS A 185 25.21 10.68 36.07
N LEU A 186 25.33 11.87 35.48
CA LEU A 186 24.35 12.93 35.68
C LEU A 186 22.99 12.55 35.07
N LEU A 187 22.98 11.99 33.86
CA LEU A 187 21.76 11.52 33.19
C LEU A 187 21.06 10.42 34.01
N GLU A 188 21.82 9.44 34.52
CA GLU A 188 21.30 8.38 35.40
C GLU A 188 20.64 8.97 36.65
N SER A 189 21.29 9.92 37.31
CA SER A 189 20.75 10.57 38.52
C SER A 189 19.45 11.35 38.26
N ILE A 190 19.34 12.03 37.12
CA ILE A 190 18.14 12.78 36.73
C ILE A 190 16.98 11.82 36.43
N MET A 191 17.25 10.73 35.71
CA MET A 191 16.24 9.71 35.40
C MET A 191 15.73 9.01 36.66
N GLU A 192 16.59 8.74 37.64
CA GLU A 192 16.19 8.22 38.95
C GLU A 192 15.29 9.21 39.71
N GLU A 193 15.62 10.51 39.70
CA GLU A 193 14.81 11.54 40.37
C GLU A 193 13.40 11.67 39.75
N ILE A 194 13.30 11.60 38.42
CA ILE A 194 12.02 11.68 37.69
C ILE A 194 11.14 10.46 37.97
N ASN A 195 11.72 9.25 37.98
CA ASN A 195 10.98 8.03 38.31
C ASN A 195 10.49 8.00 39.77
N HIS A 196 11.24 8.60 40.69
CA HIS A 196 10.83 8.71 42.10
C HIS A 196 9.71 9.72 42.36
N LYS A 197 9.52 10.73 41.50
CA LYS A 197 8.45 11.74 41.62
C LYS A 197 7.13 11.33 40.97
N THR A 198 7.10 10.20 40.27
CA THR A 198 5.93 9.74 39.49
C THR A 198 5.20 8.55 40.15
N ASN A 199 5.67 8.09 41.32
CA ASN A 199 4.95 7.20 42.25
C ASN A 199 4.45 7.99 43.47
#